data_AF-A0A420ALF5-F1
#
_entry.id   AF-A0A420ALF5-F1
#
_cell.length_a   1.000
_cell.length_b   1.000
_cell.length_c   1.000
_cell.angle_alpha   90.00
_cell.angle_beta   90.00
_cell.angle_gamma   90.00
#
_symmetry.space_group_name_H-M   'P 1'
#
loop_
_entity.id
_entity.type
_entity.pdbx_description
1 polymer ?
#
loop_
_entity_poly.entity_id
_entity_poly.type
_entity_poly.pdbx_seq_one_letter_code
_entity_poly.pdbx_strand_id
1 'polypeptide(L)'
;MEKKIFKSVKQLLVLGMGLFMLASCNKYIPDDQDSLGTDVVYSTNEFMPLLGRNTFYNNIVNIGQNTSQPLNFKIVNVRDIDGQPSTLFEDKFPVKIWTMAYSGEEKSIAEIENKRKVEYRPILEILEKSGNINFWGQAVNSNFVKAQPDSGYVFDIEVNNTGGRRYLRNFKLKPYRERAFEPSIMDPVTGLAPLPYTNPSRTTNLYGVRTNQFIYPGLINVYFNKLESKGTGSRTLTVSFLDSLNRPIDVKKFAATEWGKLVHGFNHRFENGKVIYDVAYPIPLAPIKTDYSSSDGTYAVMNFKFRRKGQFGFLEDCGIEMPFAIYEEGDWEIQFRFTRETPKFD
;
A
#
# COMPACT_ATOMS: atom_id res chain seq x y z
N MET A 1 -17.24 36.95 86.91
CA MET A 1 -17.48 37.17 85.45
C MET A 1 -16.32 36.69 84.57
N GLU A 2 -15.08 36.64 85.09
CA GLU A 2 -13.86 36.31 84.33
C GLU A 2 -13.75 34.88 83.78
N LYS A 3 -14.30 33.85 84.47
CA LYS A 3 -14.17 32.45 84.02
C LYS A 3 -14.93 32.12 82.72
N LYS A 4 -16.00 32.86 82.37
CA LYS A 4 -16.75 32.62 81.12
C LYS A 4 -16.01 33.16 79.89
N ILE A 5 -15.30 34.29 80.03
CA ILE A 5 -14.56 34.94 78.94
C ILE A 5 -13.40 34.05 78.49
N PHE A 6 -12.65 33.45 79.43
CA PHE A 6 -11.53 32.57 79.12
C PHE A 6 -11.93 31.28 78.38
N LYS A 7 -13.14 30.76 78.62
CA LYS A 7 -13.64 29.54 77.97
C LYS A 7 -14.08 29.82 76.53
N SER A 8 -14.71 30.97 76.28
CA SER A 8 -15.07 31.42 74.93
C SER A 8 -13.83 31.76 74.09
N VAL A 9 -12.78 32.34 74.67
CA VAL A 9 -11.52 32.63 73.95
C VAL A 9 -10.79 31.35 73.56
N LYS A 10 -10.74 30.32 74.43
CA LYS A 10 -10.19 29.00 74.08
C LYS A 10 -11.00 28.30 72.98
N GLN A 11 -12.32 28.39 73.01
CA GLN A 11 -13.17 27.82 71.95
C GLN A 11 -13.02 28.56 70.62
N LEU A 12 -12.83 29.89 70.63
CA LEU A 12 -12.57 30.69 69.44
C LEU A 12 -11.18 30.40 68.84
N LEU A 13 -10.17 30.16 69.69
CA LEU A 13 -8.82 29.77 69.27
C LEU A 13 -8.79 28.38 68.65
N VAL A 14 -9.54 27.42 69.22
CA VAL A 14 -9.63 26.05 68.68
C VAL A 14 -10.45 26.02 67.37
N LEU A 15 -11.53 26.81 67.26
CA LEU A 15 -12.27 26.97 66.00
C LEU A 15 -11.42 27.67 64.93
N GLY A 16 -10.68 28.73 65.31
CA GLY A 16 -9.79 29.45 64.40
C GLY A 16 -8.66 28.58 63.88
N MET A 17 -8.06 27.76 64.74
CA MET A 17 -6.97 26.85 64.34
C MET A 17 -7.48 25.66 63.49
N GLY A 18 -8.73 25.22 63.70
CA GLY A 18 -9.40 24.24 62.83
C GLY A 18 -9.73 24.78 61.43
N LEU A 19 -10.10 26.05 61.32
CA LEU A 19 -10.35 26.73 60.03
C LEU A 19 -9.06 27.01 59.24
N PHE A 20 -7.93 27.24 59.91
CA PHE A 20 -6.62 27.37 59.26
C PHE A 20 -6.06 26.03 58.74
N MET A 21 -6.39 24.90 59.37
CA MET A 21 -5.97 23.57 58.86
C MET A 21 -6.78 23.08 57.66
N LEU A 22 -7.99 23.61 57.44
CA LEU A 22 -8.78 23.35 56.22
C LEU A 22 -8.39 24.25 55.05
N ALA A 23 -7.60 25.31 55.30
CA ALA A 23 -6.96 26.12 54.28
C ALA A 23 -5.60 25.53 53.83
N SER A 24 -5.49 24.20 53.82
CA SER A 24 -4.38 23.47 53.21
C SER A 24 -4.23 23.92 51.76
N CYS A 25 -3.06 24.44 51.42
CA CYS A 25 -2.75 25.04 50.13
C CYS A 25 -2.85 24.03 48.97
N ASN A 26 -3.97 24.02 48.24
CA ASN A 26 -4.04 23.39 46.91
C ASN A 26 -3.20 24.11 45.84
N LYS A 27 -2.40 25.12 46.21
CA LYS A 27 -1.69 26.01 45.27
C LYS A 27 -0.24 25.58 44.99
N TYR A 28 0.25 24.52 45.63
CA TYR A 28 1.65 24.05 45.50
C TYR A 28 1.78 22.53 45.40
N ILE A 29 0.73 21.83 44.96
CA ILE A 29 0.93 20.48 44.44
C ILE A 29 1.51 20.72 43.04
N PRO A 30 2.75 20.30 42.75
CA PRO A 30 3.24 20.33 41.38
C PRO A 30 2.21 19.59 40.53
N ASP A 31 1.77 20.19 39.42
CA ASP A 31 1.02 19.42 38.43
C ASP A 31 1.83 18.15 38.15
N ASP A 32 1.18 16.98 38.19
CA ASP A 32 1.84 15.70 37.95
C ASP A 32 2.54 15.78 36.58
N GLN A 33 3.85 16.02 36.61
CA GLN A 33 4.64 16.17 35.41
C GLN A 33 4.79 14.77 34.81
N ASP A 34 4.33 14.62 33.57
CA ASP A 34 4.48 13.37 32.86
C ASP A 34 5.96 12.94 32.81
N SER A 35 6.19 11.63 32.82
CA SER A 35 7.52 11.08 32.61
C SER A 35 7.79 10.95 31.11
N LEU A 36 9.02 11.28 30.67
CA LEU A 36 9.50 10.98 29.32
C LEU A 36 10.81 10.21 29.42
N GLY A 37 10.69 8.89 29.47
CA GLY A 37 11.80 7.96 29.57
C GLY A 37 12.61 7.79 28.29
N THR A 38 13.71 7.05 28.40
CA THR A 38 14.56 6.68 27.26
C THR A 38 14.02 5.49 26.46
N ASP A 39 12.88 4.95 26.88
CA ASP A 39 12.26 3.68 26.47
C ASP A 39 11.19 3.82 25.36
N VAL A 40 11.15 4.96 24.67
CA VAL A 40 10.45 5.10 23.38
C VAL A 40 11.41 4.74 22.25
N VAL A 41 11.14 3.62 21.57
CA VAL A 41 12.04 3.02 20.58
C VAL A 41 11.27 2.59 19.33
N TYR A 42 11.82 2.88 18.15
CA TYR A 42 11.31 2.34 16.89
C TYR A 42 11.92 0.96 16.60
N SER A 43 11.13 0.05 16.03
CA SER A 43 11.59 -1.29 15.62
C SER A 43 12.59 -1.25 14.45
N THR A 44 12.57 -0.17 13.66
CA THR A 44 13.53 0.11 12.58
C THR A 44 13.81 1.60 12.51
N ASN A 45 15.03 1.96 12.09
CA ASN A 45 15.41 3.33 11.75
C ASN A 45 15.64 3.53 10.24
N GLU A 46 15.46 2.50 9.41
CA GLU A 46 15.61 2.56 7.96
C GLU A 46 14.31 2.15 7.28
N PHE A 47 13.77 3.05 6.46
CA PHE A 47 12.53 2.87 5.70
C PHE A 47 12.86 2.80 4.21
N MET A 48 12.48 1.69 3.56
CA MET A 48 12.79 1.42 2.15
C MET A 48 11.51 1.13 1.36
N PRO A 49 10.56 2.09 1.28
CA PRO A 49 9.32 1.88 0.54
C PRO A 49 9.57 1.86 -0.97
N LEU A 50 8.65 1.30 -1.73
CA LEU A 50 8.68 1.38 -3.19
C LEU A 50 7.93 2.63 -3.68
N LEU A 51 8.52 3.43 -4.58
CA LEU A 51 7.84 4.54 -5.23
C LEU A 51 6.68 4.05 -6.12
N GLY A 52 5.74 4.94 -6.43
CA GLY A 52 4.54 4.64 -7.22
C GLY A 52 3.41 3.94 -6.44
N ARG A 53 3.59 3.68 -5.14
CA ARG A 53 2.55 3.11 -4.26
C ARG A 53 2.71 3.58 -2.82
N ASN A 54 1.62 3.52 -2.05
CA ASN A 54 1.65 3.89 -0.64
C ASN A 54 2.18 2.73 0.22
N THR A 55 2.94 3.05 1.26
CA THR A 55 3.44 2.07 2.24
C THR A 55 3.12 2.54 3.65
N PHE A 56 2.55 1.66 4.48
CA PHE A 56 2.13 2.00 5.84
C PHE A 56 2.94 1.19 6.84
N TYR A 57 3.71 1.88 7.69
CA TYR A 57 4.51 1.28 8.74
C TYR A 57 3.77 1.42 10.07
N ASN A 58 3.02 0.39 10.42
CA ASN A 58 2.19 0.34 11.63
C ASN A 58 2.86 -0.50 12.73
N ASN A 59 2.56 -0.17 13.99
CA ASN A 59 3.07 -0.88 15.17
C ASN A 59 4.60 -0.91 15.23
N ILE A 60 5.22 0.19 14.80
CA ILE A 60 6.68 0.33 14.73
C ILE A 60 7.28 1.02 15.95
N VAL A 61 6.45 1.52 16.87
CA VAL A 61 6.89 2.23 18.08
C VAL A 61 6.58 1.37 19.31
N ASN A 62 7.60 1.14 20.12
CA ASN A 62 7.49 0.52 21.44
C ASN A 62 7.68 1.60 22.50
N ILE A 63 6.77 1.66 23.48
CA ILE A 63 6.80 2.60 24.60
C ILE A 63 6.92 1.77 25.87
N GLY A 64 7.99 1.99 26.64
CA GLY A 64 8.20 1.31 27.92
C GLY A 64 7.43 1.94 29.08
N GLN A 65 7.70 1.44 30.28
CA GLN A 65 6.96 1.79 31.50
C GLN A 65 7.36 3.15 32.11
N ASN A 66 8.49 3.72 31.70
CA ASN A 66 9.02 4.98 32.25
C ASN A 66 8.58 6.21 31.44
N THR A 67 7.65 6.04 30.51
CA THR A 67 7.11 7.13 29.67
C THR A 67 5.60 7.21 29.82
N SER A 68 5.12 8.35 30.28
CA SER A 68 3.69 8.68 30.35
C SER A 68 3.12 8.98 28.97
N GLN A 69 1.90 8.51 28.72
CA GLN A 69 1.12 8.79 27.51
C GLN A 69 0.02 9.82 27.83
N PRO A 70 -0.44 10.62 26.84
CA PRO A 70 -0.18 10.53 25.40
C PRO A 70 1.14 11.17 24.96
N LEU A 71 1.73 10.63 23.89
CA LEU A 71 2.90 11.18 23.22
C LEU A 71 2.50 11.85 21.90
N ASN A 72 3.26 12.88 21.50
CA ASN A 72 3.21 13.46 20.17
C ASN A 72 4.52 13.22 19.43
N PHE A 73 4.41 12.87 18.16
CA PHE A 73 5.53 12.57 17.27
C PHE A 73 5.58 13.55 16.10
N LYS A 74 6.78 14.01 15.74
CA LYS A 74 7.01 14.93 14.62
C LYS A 74 8.33 14.64 13.91
N ILE A 75 8.32 14.63 12.58
CA ILE A 75 9.55 14.57 11.77
C ILE A 75 10.23 15.94 11.80
N VAL A 76 11.54 15.96 12.07
CA VAL A 76 12.37 17.17 12.13
C VAL A 76 13.76 16.92 11.54
N ASN A 77 14.49 18.00 11.25
CA ASN A 77 15.87 17.96 10.75
C ASN A 77 16.07 17.09 9.48
N VAL A 78 15.14 17.19 8.53
CA VAL A 78 15.23 16.46 7.27
C VAL A 78 16.40 17.01 6.45
N ARG A 79 17.27 16.11 6.02
CA ARG A 79 18.48 16.40 5.25
C ARG A 79 18.77 15.24 4.31
N ASP A 80 19.57 15.47 3.28
CA ASP A 80 20.16 14.36 2.55
C ASP A 80 21.33 13.73 3.31
N ILE A 81 21.91 12.66 2.75
CA ILE A 81 23.04 11.96 3.37
C ILE A 81 24.27 12.86 3.54
N ASP A 82 24.44 13.87 2.70
CA ASP A 82 25.53 14.83 2.73
C ASP A 82 25.29 15.96 3.75
N GLY A 83 24.13 15.95 4.41
CA GLY A 83 23.73 16.89 5.45
C GLY A 83 23.06 18.16 4.94
N GLN A 84 22.80 18.27 3.63
CA GLN A 84 22.07 19.40 3.06
C GLN A 84 20.59 19.34 3.46
N PRO A 85 20.00 20.42 3.98
CA PRO A 85 18.57 20.46 4.29
C PRO A 85 17.72 20.13 3.06
N SER A 86 16.61 19.40 3.26
CA SER A 86 15.68 19.06 2.18
C SER A 86 14.26 19.53 2.51
N THR A 87 13.65 20.27 1.59
CA THR A 87 12.26 20.75 1.68
C THR A 87 11.24 19.74 1.15
N LEU A 88 11.68 18.63 0.56
CA LEU A 88 10.81 17.64 -0.09
C LEU A 88 9.70 17.10 0.83
N PHE A 89 9.96 17.07 2.14
CA PHE A 89 9.03 16.54 3.13
C PHE A 89 7.98 17.58 3.56
N GLU A 90 8.17 18.85 3.18
CA GLU A 90 7.22 19.95 3.40
C GLU A 90 6.24 20.09 2.23
N ASP A 91 6.69 19.73 1.02
CA ASP A 91 5.87 19.69 -0.19
C ASP A 91 4.72 18.68 -0.04
N LYS A 92 3.54 19.04 -0.57
CA LYS A 92 2.35 18.19 -0.51
C LYS A 92 1.93 17.74 -1.91
N PHE A 93 1.66 16.46 -2.04
CA PHE A 93 1.31 15.81 -3.29
C PHE A 93 -0.13 15.31 -3.27
N PRO A 94 -0.84 15.32 -4.42
CA PRO A 94 -2.22 14.86 -4.51
C PRO A 94 -2.28 13.34 -4.38
N VAL A 95 -2.95 12.86 -3.33
CA VAL A 95 -3.07 11.45 -2.97
C VAL A 95 -4.55 11.08 -2.91
N LYS A 96 -4.96 10.02 -3.62
CA LYS A 96 -6.28 9.42 -3.45
C LYS A 96 -6.35 8.66 -2.13
N ILE A 97 -7.34 9.00 -1.30
CA ILE A 97 -7.61 8.40 0.00
C ILE A 97 -9.06 7.95 0.04
N TRP A 98 -9.30 6.78 0.65
CA TRP A 98 -10.64 6.25 0.89
C TRP A 98 -11.36 7.03 1.99
N THR A 99 -12.56 7.52 1.71
CA THR A 99 -13.48 8.13 2.69
C THR A 99 -14.55 7.16 3.18
N MET A 100 -14.78 6.10 2.41
CA MET A 100 -15.72 5.03 2.71
C MET A 100 -15.05 3.68 2.46
N ALA A 101 -15.55 2.64 3.12
CA ALA A 101 -15.03 1.29 2.94
C ALA A 101 -15.22 0.80 1.49
N TYR A 102 -14.13 0.31 0.92
CA TYR A 102 -14.14 -0.46 -0.31
C TYR A 102 -14.42 -1.92 0.02
N SER A 103 -15.42 -2.52 -0.62
CA SER A 103 -15.77 -3.93 -0.40
C SER A 103 -15.36 -4.83 -1.57
N GLY A 104 -15.17 -4.24 -2.75
CA GLY A 104 -14.96 -4.97 -3.97
C GLY A 104 -16.25 -5.44 -4.67
N GLU A 105 -17.40 -5.00 -4.18
CA GLU A 105 -18.72 -5.27 -4.75
C GLU A 105 -19.28 -4.07 -5.53
N GLU A 106 -18.47 -3.00 -5.66
CA GLU A 106 -18.83 -1.81 -6.45
C GLU A 106 -19.14 -2.19 -7.89
N LYS A 107 -20.11 -1.49 -8.51
CA LYS A 107 -20.65 -1.84 -9.84
C LYS A 107 -20.17 -0.90 -10.95
N SER A 108 -19.45 0.16 -10.59
CA SER A 108 -18.90 1.10 -11.55
C SER A 108 -17.68 1.85 -11.01
N ILE A 109 -16.89 2.43 -11.91
CA ILE A 109 -15.80 3.34 -11.56
C ILE A 109 -16.34 4.56 -10.79
N ALA A 110 -17.54 5.05 -11.14
CA ALA A 110 -18.14 6.19 -10.45
C ALA A 110 -18.43 5.90 -8.97
N GLU A 111 -18.93 4.69 -8.65
CA GLU A 111 -19.12 4.27 -7.25
C GLU A 111 -17.80 4.22 -6.48
N ILE A 112 -16.73 3.71 -7.10
CA ILE A 112 -15.39 3.66 -6.50
C ILE A 112 -14.85 5.07 -6.24
N GLU A 113 -14.92 5.96 -7.23
CA GLU A 113 -14.38 7.31 -7.10
C GLU A 113 -15.20 8.17 -6.13
N ASN A 114 -16.51 7.93 -5.98
CA ASN A 114 -17.33 8.56 -4.92
C ASN A 114 -16.92 8.14 -3.49
N LYS A 115 -16.26 6.99 -3.34
CA LYS A 115 -15.68 6.52 -2.06
C LYS A 115 -14.26 7.03 -1.82
N ARG A 116 -13.72 7.83 -2.74
CA ARG A 116 -12.37 8.37 -2.69
C ARG A 116 -12.42 9.90 -2.71
N LYS A 117 -11.37 10.52 -2.17
CA LYS A 117 -11.10 11.92 -2.41
C LYS A 117 -9.60 12.14 -2.58
N VAL A 118 -9.25 13.24 -3.23
CA VAL A 118 -7.86 13.68 -3.30
C VAL A 118 -7.56 14.53 -2.07
N GLU A 119 -6.51 14.17 -1.36
CA GLU A 119 -5.93 14.98 -0.30
C GLU A 119 -4.46 15.29 -0.59
N TYR A 120 -3.99 16.45 -0.16
CA TYR A 120 -2.60 16.86 -0.32
C TYR A 120 -1.80 16.43 0.91
N ARG A 121 -0.93 15.43 0.74
CA ARG A 121 -0.13 14.83 1.81
C ARG A 121 1.37 14.96 1.51
N PRO A 122 2.23 15.11 2.55
CA PRO A 122 3.67 15.05 2.35
C PRO A 122 4.09 13.64 1.92
N ILE A 123 5.29 13.49 1.35
CA ILE A 123 5.78 12.17 0.93
C ILE A 123 5.93 11.20 2.11
N LEU A 124 6.38 11.70 3.26
CA LEU A 124 6.52 10.94 4.50
C LEU A 124 5.76 11.65 5.61
N GLU A 125 4.76 10.98 6.16
CA GLU A 125 3.90 11.50 7.22
C GLU A 125 4.06 10.64 8.48
N ILE A 126 4.20 11.30 9.62
CA ILE A 126 4.17 10.63 10.93
C ILE A 126 2.81 10.88 11.58
N LEU A 127 2.15 9.82 12.03
CA LEU A 127 0.88 9.93 12.73
C LEU A 127 1.13 10.42 14.16
N GLU A 128 0.75 11.67 14.42
CA GLU A 128 1.13 12.43 15.61
C GLU A 128 0.96 11.67 16.93
N LYS A 129 -0.10 10.87 17.11
CA LYS A 129 -0.38 10.19 18.39
C LYS A 129 0.18 8.78 18.53
N SER A 130 0.56 8.13 17.42
CA SER A 130 1.04 6.73 17.42
C SER A 130 2.51 6.60 17.05
N GLY A 131 3.06 7.59 16.33
CA GLY A 131 4.39 7.51 15.74
C GLY A 131 4.48 6.55 14.55
N ASN A 132 3.37 5.93 14.12
CA ASN A 132 3.32 5.20 12.86
C ASN A 132 3.66 6.12 11.69
N ILE A 133 4.21 5.55 10.63
CA ILE A 133 4.70 6.31 9.48
C ILE A 133 3.96 5.87 8.21
N ASN A 134 3.43 6.84 7.49
CA ASN A 134 2.81 6.66 6.19
C ASN A 134 3.74 7.23 5.12
N PHE A 135 4.08 6.41 4.14
CA PHE A 135 4.77 6.85 2.94
C PHE A 135 3.78 6.95 1.78
N TRP A 136 3.56 8.16 1.29
CA TRP A 136 2.60 8.48 0.24
C TRP A 136 3.27 8.48 -1.14
N GLY A 137 3.80 7.31 -1.53
CA GLY A 137 4.62 7.15 -2.73
C GLY A 137 3.88 7.18 -4.06
N GLN A 138 2.53 7.16 -4.08
CA GLN A 138 1.77 7.05 -5.32
C GLN A 138 1.84 8.27 -6.25
N ALA A 139 2.13 9.45 -5.68
CA ALA A 139 2.10 10.72 -6.40
C ALA A 139 3.51 11.23 -6.77
N VAL A 140 4.54 10.44 -6.47
CA VAL A 140 5.96 10.80 -6.60
C VAL A 140 6.72 9.70 -7.34
N ASN A 141 7.79 10.07 -8.02
CA ASN A 141 8.64 9.16 -8.78
C ASN A 141 10.13 9.46 -8.55
N SER A 142 10.98 8.59 -9.08
CA SER A 142 12.43 8.66 -8.90
C SER A 142 13.12 9.86 -9.57
N ASN A 143 12.40 10.68 -10.35
CA ASN A 143 12.94 11.95 -10.86
C ASN A 143 12.88 13.09 -9.83
N PHE A 144 11.97 12.98 -8.84
CA PHE A 144 11.81 14.00 -7.79
C PHE A 144 12.40 13.57 -6.44
N VAL A 145 12.45 12.26 -6.19
CA VAL A 145 12.87 11.68 -4.92
C VAL A 145 14.17 10.91 -5.12
N LYS A 146 15.15 11.10 -4.23
CA LYS A 146 16.39 10.30 -4.21
C LYS A 146 16.04 8.83 -3.93
N ALA A 147 15.98 8.03 -4.98
CA ALA A 147 15.74 6.60 -4.93
C ALA A 147 17.07 5.83 -4.97
N GLN A 148 17.05 4.59 -4.47
CA GLN A 148 18.20 3.70 -4.54
C GLN A 148 18.73 3.59 -5.99
N PRO A 149 20.06 3.54 -6.19
CA PRO A 149 21.12 3.27 -5.20
C PRO A 149 21.57 4.49 -4.37
N ASP A 150 20.92 5.65 -4.50
CA ASP A 150 21.19 6.80 -3.63
C ASP A 150 20.95 6.44 -2.14
N SER A 151 21.71 7.08 -1.25
CA SER A 151 21.58 6.88 0.20
C SER A 151 20.37 7.60 0.81
N GLY A 152 19.64 8.37 -0.01
CA GLY A 152 18.35 8.95 0.31
C GLY A 152 18.45 10.09 1.31
N TYR A 153 17.54 10.08 2.28
CA TYR A 153 17.36 11.16 3.24
C TYR A 153 17.58 10.66 4.66
N VAL A 154 18.06 11.56 5.52
CA VAL A 154 18.19 11.38 6.96
C VAL A 154 17.26 12.36 7.66
N PHE A 155 16.58 11.90 8.70
CA PHE A 155 15.71 12.74 9.52
C PHE A 155 15.75 12.30 10.98
N ASP A 156 15.26 13.16 11.86
CA ASP A 156 15.07 12.85 13.26
C ASP A 156 13.57 12.87 13.58
N ILE A 157 13.18 12.19 14.65
CA ILE A 157 11.82 12.20 15.18
C ILE A 157 11.85 12.88 16.54
N GLU A 158 11.13 13.99 16.67
CA GLU A 158 10.81 14.59 17.96
C GLU A 158 9.66 13.80 18.60
N VAL A 159 9.84 13.45 19.87
CA VAL A 159 8.83 12.85 20.74
C VAL A 159 8.62 13.78 21.91
N ASN A 160 7.38 14.16 22.20
CA ASN A 160 7.07 15.04 23.34
C ASN A 160 5.78 14.62 24.08
N ASN A 161 5.71 15.01 25.36
CA ASN A 161 4.50 15.02 26.21
C ASN A 161 4.59 16.24 27.15
N THR A 162 3.72 16.34 28.16
CA THR A 162 3.77 17.45 29.12
C THR A 162 5.06 17.45 29.96
N GLY A 163 5.73 16.30 30.05
CA GLY A 163 6.97 16.06 30.78
C GLY A 163 8.22 16.61 30.11
N GLY A 164 8.23 16.72 28.78
CA GLY A 164 9.38 17.22 28.04
C GLY A 164 9.39 16.81 26.57
N ARG A 165 10.56 16.94 25.95
CA ARG A 165 10.81 16.57 24.54
C ARG A 165 12.13 15.82 24.40
N ARG A 166 12.17 14.88 23.45
CA ARG A 166 13.35 14.10 23.09
C ARG A 166 13.44 13.95 21.58
N TYR A 167 14.66 13.78 21.07
CA TYR A 167 14.91 13.51 19.67
C TYR A 167 15.47 12.11 19.48
N LEU A 168 14.78 11.31 18.68
CA LEU A 168 15.28 10.05 18.14
C LEU A 168 15.99 10.36 16.83
N ARG A 169 17.29 10.08 16.75
CA ARG A 169 18.17 10.64 15.70
C ARG A 169 18.44 9.63 14.58
N ASN A 170 18.76 10.17 13.40
CA ASN A 170 19.36 9.44 12.27
C ASN A 170 18.48 8.33 11.68
N PHE A 171 17.18 8.57 11.57
CA PHE A 171 16.30 7.75 10.73
C PHE A 171 16.63 7.98 9.25
N LYS A 172 16.39 6.97 8.42
CA LYS A 172 16.72 6.98 7.00
C LYS A 172 15.51 6.67 6.15
N LEU A 173 15.32 7.42 5.07
CA LEU A 173 14.39 7.11 3.99
C LEU A 173 15.19 6.80 2.72
N LYS A 174 15.15 5.55 2.27
CA LYS A 174 15.85 5.02 1.10
C LYS A 174 14.89 4.30 0.16
N PRO A 175 14.04 5.06 -0.56
CA PRO A 175 12.99 4.46 -1.36
C PRO A 175 13.59 3.73 -2.56
N TYR A 176 12.95 2.65 -2.97
CA TYR A 176 13.21 1.98 -4.23
C TYR A 176 12.52 2.70 -5.38
N ARG A 177 13.03 2.52 -6.60
CA ARG A 177 12.41 3.06 -7.82
C ARG A 177 11.01 2.47 -8.04
N GLU A 178 10.17 3.26 -8.70
CA GLU A 178 8.82 2.86 -9.05
C GLU A 178 8.82 1.61 -9.95
N ARG A 179 7.87 0.71 -9.67
CA ARG A 179 7.56 -0.42 -10.55
C ARG A 179 6.09 -0.31 -10.91
N ALA A 180 5.84 -0.07 -12.20
CA ALA A 180 4.51 0.17 -12.73
C ALA A 180 3.54 -0.99 -12.50
N PHE A 181 4.06 -2.22 -12.47
CA PHE A 181 3.29 -3.45 -12.28
C PHE A 181 4.06 -4.51 -11.48
N GLU A 182 3.36 -5.55 -11.06
CA GLU A 182 3.92 -6.79 -10.52
C GLU A 182 3.29 -8.01 -11.20
N PRO A 183 4.01 -9.13 -11.40
CA PRO A 183 5.43 -9.31 -11.12
C PRO A 183 6.27 -8.46 -12.08
N SER A 184 7.13 -7.58 -11.55
CA SER A 184 7.87 -6.67 -12.43
C SER A 184 9.16 -7.28 -12.96
N ILE A 185 9.47 -6.87 -14.19
CA ILE A 185 10.68 -7.23 -14.93
C ILE A 185 11.89 -6.35 -14.57
N MET A 186 11.67 -5.28 -13.82
CA MET A 186 12.69 -4.29 -13.47
C MET A 186 13.22 -4.55 -12.05
N ASP A 187 14.53 -4.46 -11.92
CA ASP A 187 15.21 -4.39 -10.64
C ASP A 187 14.96 -3.02 -9.98
N PRO A 188 14.44 -2.97 -8.74
CA PRO A 188 14.04 -1.71 -8.08
C PRO A 188 15.20 -0.79 -7.67
N VAL A 189 16.44 -1.27 -7.70
CA VAL A 189 17.64 -0.49 -7.32
C VAL A 189 18.31 0.04 -8.58
N THR A 190 18.66 -0.84 -9.49
CA THR A 190 19.41 -0.50 -10.71
C THR A 190 18.51 0.03 -11.83
N GLY A 191 17.21 -0.27 -11.81
CA GLY A 191 16.27 0.05 -12.88
C GLY A 191 16.42 -0.83 -14.13
N LEU A 192 17.31 -1.85 -14.09
CA LEU A 192 17.56 -2.72 -15.23
C LEU A 192 16.46 -3.77 -15.36
N ALA A 193 16.04 -4.05 -16.60
CA ALA A 193 15.13 -5.13 -16.94
C ALA A 193 15.84 -6.18 -17.81
N PRO A 194 16.34 -7.30 -17.24
CA PRO A 194 17.10 -8.28 -18.01
C PRO A 194 16.24 -9.00 -19.06
N LEU A 195 14.94 -9.13 -18.81
CA LEU A 195 13.97 -9.73 -19.73
C LEU A 195 12.76 -8.80 -19.88
N PRO A 196 12.13 -8.71 -21.06
CA PRO A 196 10.98 -7.84 -21.28
C PRO A 196 9.64 -8.48 -20.89
N TYR A 197 9.65 -9.64 -20.23
CA TYR A 197 8.45 -10.41 -19.90
C TYR A 197 8.56 -11.10 -18.55
N THR A 198 7.41 -11.49 -18.02
CA THR A 198 7.26 -12.40 -16.87
C THR A 198 6.54 -13.68 -17.33
N ASN A 199 6.14 -14.53 -16.38
CA ASN A 199 5.42 -15.78 -16.64
C ASN A 199 4.17 -15.86 -15.75
N PRO A 200 3.13 -16.63 -16.15
CA PRO A 200 2.04 -16.94 -15.25
C PRO A 200 2.54 -17.75 -14.05
N SER A 201 1.74 -17.80 -12.99
CA SER A 201 2.09 -18.57 -11.79
C SER A 201 1.81 -20.07 -11.95
N ARG A 202 0.77 -20.41 -12.72
CA ARG A 202 0.31 -21.79 -12.88
C ARG A 202 -0.34 -22.01 -14.23
N THR A 203 -0.13 -23.20 -14.77
CA THR A 203 -0.92 -23.78 -15.87
C THR A 203 -1.53 -25.09 -15.39
N THR A 204 -2.72 -25.42 -15.88
CA THR A 204 -3.45 -26.66 -15.54
C THR A 204 -3.86 -27.34 -16.83
N ASN A 205 -3.47 -28.62 -17.00
CA ASN A 205 -3.82 -29.49 -18.15
C ASN A 205 -3.66 -28.83 -19.53
N LEU A 206 -2.69 -27.92 -19.66
CA LEU A 206 -2.42 -27.18 -20.88
C LEU A 206 -1.45 -27.98 -21.75
N TYR A 207 -1.87 -28.38 -22.95
CA TYR A 207 -1.05 -29.18 -23.87
C TYR A 207 -0.91 -28.50 -25.22
N GLY A 208 0.23 -28.72 -25.87
CA GLY A 208 0.53 -28.24 -27.22
C GLY A 208 -0.17 -29.04 -28.31
N VAL A 209 -0.70 -28.36 -29.32
CA VAL A 209 -1.34 -29.00 -30.48
C VAL A 209 -0.38 -29.91 -31.26
N ARG A 210 0.89 -29.53 -31.41
CA ARG A 210 1.82 -30.22 -32.33
C ARG A 210 2.50 -31.41 -31.66
N THR A 211 2.95 -31.25 -30.42
CA THR A 211 3.73 -32.28 -29.71
C THR A 211 2.91 -33.04 -28.68
N ASN A 212 1.71 -32.58 -28.34
CA ASN A 212 0.91 -33.11 -27.24
C ASN A 212 1.71 -33.18 -25.93
N GLN A 213 2.63 -32.24 -25.74
CA GLN A 213 3.41 -32.05 -24.50
C GLN A 213 2.79 -30.94 -23.64
N PHE A 214 3.04 -31.00 -22.34
CA PHE A 214 2.60 -29.97 -21.41
C PHE A 214 3.22 -28.60 -21.73
N ILE A 215 2.40 -27.56 -21.62
CA ILE A 215 2.81 -26.17 -21.66
C ILE A 215 2.92 -25.69 -20.20
N TYR A 216 4.16 -25.64 -19.70
CA TYR A 216 4.48 -25.10 -18.39
C TYR A 216 4.47 -23.56 -18.37
N PRO A 217 4.35 -22.91 -17.20
CA PRO A 217 4.34 -21.45 -17.13
C PRO A 217 5.53 -20.77 -17.80
N GLY A 218 6.74 -21.34 -17.69
CA GLY A 218 7.95 -20.83 -18.36
C GLY A 218 7.94 -20.89 -19.89
N LEU A 219 6.92 -21.51 -20.50
CA LEU A 219 6.69 -21.53 -21.95
C LEU A 219 5.66 -20.48 -22.40
N ILE A 220 5.25 -19.60 -21.50
CA ILE A 220 4.29 -18.52 -21.72
C ILE A 220 4.93 -17.22 -21.26
N ASN A 221 5.31 -16.37 -22.21
CA ASN A 221 5.83 -15.04 -21.91
C ASN A 221 4.66 -14.07 -21.74
N VAL A 222 4.62 -13.35 -20.62
CA VAL A 222 3.58 -12.38 -20.30
C VAL A 222 4.18 -10.99 -20.36
N TYR A 223 3.64 -10.14 -21.23
CA TYR A 223 4.06 -8.76 -21.42
C TYR A 223 3.00 -7.83 -20.83
N PHE A 224 3.45 -6.85 -20.05
CA PHE A 224 2.63 -5.74 -19.57
C PHE A 224 3.01 -4.51 -20.38
N ASN A 225 2.16 -4.17 -21.36
CA ASN A 225 2.42 -3.05 -22.25
C ASN A 225 1.53 -1.88 -21.84
N LYS A 226 2.14 -0.74 -21.52
CA LYS A 226 1.40 0.51 -21.42
C LYS A 226 1.10 1.00 -22.84
N LEU A 227 -0.17 1.17 -23.15
CA LEU A 227 -0.65 1.63 -24.44
C LEU A 227 -0.71 3.15 -24.48
N GLU A 228 -0.63 3.72 -25.68
CA GLU A 228 -0.95 5.13 -25.88
C GLU A 228 -2.42 5.38 -25.51
N SER A 229 -2.66 6.39 -24.67
CA SER A 229 -4.01 6.67 -24.18
C SER A 229 -4.93 7.09 -25.31
N LYS A 230 -6.09 6.46 -25.41
CA LYS A 230 -7.10 6.79 -26.44
C LYS A 230 -7.85 8.10 -26.19
N GLY A 231 -7.56 8.77 -25.07
CA GLY A 231 -8.13 10.05 -24.65
C GLY A 231 -7.73 10.41 -23.23
N THR A 232 -7.95 11.66 -22.83
CA THR A 232 -7.63 12.16 -21.49
C THR A 232 -8.39 11.35 -20.43
N GLY A 233 -7.66 10.74 -19.50
CA GLY A 233 -8.24 9.97 -18.39
C GLY A 233 -8.74 8.57 -18.76
N SER A 234 -8.42 8.06 -19.96
CA SER A 234 -8.69 6.67 -20.35
C SER A 234 -7.97 5.69 -19.43
N ARG A 235 -8.70 4.68 -18.98
CA ARG A 235 -8.24 3.66 -18.02
C ARG A 235 -8.81 2.30 -18.40
N THR A 236 -8.12 1.61 -19.29
CA THR A 236 -8.52 0.29 -19.77
C THR A 236 -7.49 -0.78 -19.47
N LEU A 237 -7.96 -2.01 -19.27
CA LEU A 237 -7.15 -3.21 -19.19
C LEU A 237 -7.56 -4.16 -20.30
N THR A 238 -6.64 -4.39 -21.24
CA THR A 238 -6.81 -5.31 -22.36
C THR A 238 -6.07 -6.61 -22.08
N VAL A 239 -6.68 -7.75 -22.39
CA VAL A 239 -6.02 -9.05 -22.36
C VAL A 239 -5.99 -9.65 -23.77
N SER A 240 -4.83 -10.14 -24.18
CA SER A 240 -4.64 -10.80 -25.47
C SER A 240 -3.73 -12.02 -25.39
N PHE A 241 -3.88 -12.93 -26.36
CA PHE A 241 -3.11 -14.15 -26.48
C PHE A 241 -2.52 -14.28 -27.88
N LEU A 242 -1.26 -14.65 -27.97
CA LEU A 242 -0.58 -14.99 -29.22
C LEU A 242 -0.09 -16.42 -29.18
N ASP A 243 -0.28 -17.14 -30.28
CA ASP A 243 0.16 -18.51 -30.45
C ASP A 243 1.69 -18.63 -30.64
N SER A 244 2.20 -19.86 -30.75
CA SER A 244 3.63 -20.13 -30.94
C SER A 244 4.24 -19.55 -32.23
N LEU A 245 3.41 -19.08 -33.15
CA LEU A 245 3.78 -18.42 -34.40
C LEU A 245 3.45 -16.92 -34.38
N ASN A 246 3.21 -16.34 -33.19
CA ASN A 246 2.79 -14.95 -32.97
C ASN A 246 1.45 -14.55 -33.63
N ARG A 247 0.58 -15.51 -33.94
CA ARG A 247 -0.75 -15.24 -34.48
C ARG A 247 -1.75 -15.03 -33.34
N PRO A 248 -2.69 -14.06 -33.46
CA PRO A 248 -3.72 -13.84 -32.44
C PRO A 248 -4.55 -15.10 -32.16
N ILE A 249 -4.75 -15.40 -30.88
CA ILE A 249 -5.72 -16.39 -30.40
C ILE A 249 -6.93 -15.61 -29.91
N ASP A 250 -8.12 -15.93 -30.42
CA ASP A 250 -9.37 -15.39 -29.89
C ASP A 250 -9.54 -15.79 -28.42
N VAL A 251 -9.59 -14.79 -27.52
CA VAL A 251 -9.83 -14.99 -26.08
C VAL A 251 -11.07 -15.83 -25.80
N LYS A 252 -12.08 -15.84 -26.67
CA LYS A 252 -13.30 -16.65 -26.50
C LYS A 252 -13.04 -18.15 -26.51
N LYS A 253 -11.88 -18.61 -27.00
CA LYS A 253 -11.46 -20.01 -26.84
C LYS A 253 -11.28 -20.42 -25.38
N PHE A 254 -11.04 -19.46 -24.48
CA PHE A 254 -11.11 -19.66 -23.04
C PHE A 254 -12.56 -19.67 -22.53
N ALA A 255 -13.39 -20.53 -23.11
CA ALA A 255 -14.86 -20.51 -23.00
C ALA A 255 -15.41 -20.79 -21.59
N ALA A 256 -14.60 -21.39 -20.69
CA ALA A 256 -15.00 -21.64 -19.31
C ALA A 256 -14.58 -20.51 -18.35
N THR A 257 -14.01 -19.42 -18.86
CA THR A 257 -13.61 -18.25 -18.08
C THR A 257 -14.83 -17.43 -17.64
N GLU A 258 -14.90 -17.08 -16.37
CA GLU A 258 -15.88 -16.13 -15.86
C GLU A 258 -15.44 -14.69 -16.16
N TRP A 259 -15.65 -14.23 -17.40
CA TRP A 259 -15.15 -12.94 -17.87
C TRP A 259 -15.59 -11.74 -17.01
N GLY A 260 -16.78 -11.79 -16.42
CA GLY A 260 -17.27 -10.74 -15.51
C GLY A 260 -16.60 -10.71 -14.12
N LYS A 261 -15.80 -11.73 -13.77
CA LYS A 261 -15.10 -11.85 -12.49
C LYS A 261 -13.57 -11.95 -12.63
N LEU A 262 -13.06 -11.77 -13.84
CA LEU A 262 -11.62 -11.94 -14.12
C LEU A 262 -10.76 -10.87 -13.43
N VAL A 263 -11.32 -9.68 -13.27
CA VAL A 263 -10.73 -8.50 -12.61
C VAL A 263 -11.88 -7.63 -12.09
N HIS A 264 -11.62 -6.74 -11.13
CA HIS A 264 -12.58 -5.68 -10.80
C HIS A 264 -12.59 -4.61 -11.89
N GLY A 265 -13.18 -4.99 -13.03
CA GLY A 265 -13.32 -4.15 -14.20
C GLY A 265 -14.77 -4.16 -14.67
N PHE A 266 -15.13 -3.10 -15.36
CA PHE A 266 -16.50 -2.84 -15.81
C PHE A 266 -16.57 -2.86 -17.33
N ASN A 267 -17.80 -2.97 -17.86
CA ASN A 267 -18.08 -2.87 -19.29
C ASN A 267 -17.19 -3.75 -20.17
N HIS A 268 -16.97 -5.00 -19.75
CA HIS A 268 -16.11 -5.89 -20.51
C HIS A 268 -16.65 -6.12 -21.92
N ARG A 269 -15.77 -6.10 -22.92
CA ARG A 269 -16.14 -6.25 -24.32
C ARG A 269 -15.07 -7.01 -25.10
N PHE A 270 -15.53 -7.75 -26.10
CA PHE A 270 -14.66 -8.52 -26.99
C PHE A 270 -14.45 -7.77 -28.30
N GLU A 271 -13.18 -7.44 -28.59
CA GLU A 271 -12.80 -6.70 -29.79
C GLU A 271 -11.56 -7.33 -30.41
N ASN A 272 -11.60 -7.65 -31.71
CA ASN A 272 -10.45 -8.20 -32.45
C ASN A 272 -9.76 -9.41 -31.78
N GLY A 273 -10.56 -10.31 -31.17
CA GLY A 273 -10.05 -11.49 -30.46
C GLY A 273 -9.42 -11.20 -29.10
N LYS A 274 -9.58 -9.99 -28.55
CA LYS A 274 -9.14 -9.56 -27.22
C LYS A 274 -10.34 -9.30 -26.31
N VAL A 275 -10.11 -9.19 -25.00
CA VAL A 275 -11.11 -8.68 -24.04
C VAL A 275 -10.58 -7.38 -23.43
N ILE A 276 -11.46 -6.39 -23.28
CA ILE A 276 -11.13 -5.06 -22.74
C ILE A 276 -12.06 -4.77 -21.57
N TYR A 277 -11.51 -4.26 -20.48
CA TYR A 277 -12.22 -3.80 -19.29
C TYR A 277 -11.96 -2.32 -19.04
N ASP A 278 -12.95 -1.61 -18.53
CA ASP A 278 -12.75 -0.29 -17.92
C ASP A 278 -12.37 -0.52 -16.45
N VAL A 279 -11.27 0.06 -15.98
CA VAL A 279 -10.69 -0.25 -14.65
C VAL A 279 -10.37 1.00 -13.85
N ALA A 280 -10.37 0.87 -12.54
CA ALA A 280 -9.80 1.88 -11.63
C ALA A 280 -8.42 1.43 -11.16
N TYR A 281 -7.58 2.39 -10.76
CA TYR A 281 -6.23 2.14 -10.26
C TYR A 281 -6.08 2.53 -8.78
N PRO A 282 -5.12 1.93 -8.05
CA PRO A 282 -4.29 0.79 -8.48
C PRO A 282 -5.11 -0.51 -8.65
N ILE A 283 -4.54 -1.52 -9.31
CA ILE A 283 -5.08 -2.87 -9.40
C ILE A 283 -4.20 -3.79 -8.55
N PRO A 284 -4.70 -4.47 -7.51
CA PRO A 284 -6.02 -4.30 -6.90
C PRO A 284 -6.15 -2.94 -6.17
N LEU A 285 -7.39 -2.47 -5.97
CA LEU A 285 -7.69 -1.13 -5.44
C LEU A 285 -7.40 -0.97 -3.94
N ALA A 286 -7.37 -2.08 -3.20
CA ALA A 286 -7.05 -2.14 -1.79
C ALA A 286 -6.51 -3.54 -1.44
N PRO A 287 -5.64 -3.67 -0.42
CA PRO A 287 -5.09 -4.94 0.04
C PRO A 287 -6.12 -5.70 0.89
N ILE A 288 -7.24 -6.07 0.29
CA ILE A 288 -8.30 -6.88 0.90
C ILE A 288 -8.65 -8.05 -0.01
N LYS A 289 -9.08 -9.15 0.60
CA LYS A 289 -9.58 -10.31 -0.14
C LYS A 289 -10.93 -9.97 -0.78
N THR A 290 -11.03 -10.19 -2.09
CA THR A 290 -12.23 -10.04 -2.91
C THR A 290 -12.36 -11.21 -3.88
N ASP A 291 -13.40 -11.23 -4.71
CA ASP A 291 -13.61 -12.27 -5.73
C ASP A 291 -12.52 -12.31 -6.83
N TYR A 292 -11.72 -11.23 -6.96
CA TYR A 292 -10.71 -11.06 -8.01
C TYR A 292 -9.30 -10.84 -7.45
N SER A 293 -9.11 -10.94 -6.12
CA SER A 293 -7.80 -10.76 -5.48
C SER A 293 -7.29 -12.03 -4.80
N SER A 294 -6.00 -12.04 -4.49
CA SER A 294 -5.36 -13.08 -3.70
C SER A 294 -5.94 -13.12 -2.28
N SER A 295 -5.63 -14.18 -1.52
CA SER A 295 -6.14 -14.36 -0.15
C SER A 295 -5.78 -13.22 0.81
N ASP A 296 -4.67 -12.55 0.57
CA ASP A 296 -4.17 -11.37 1.29
C ASP A 296 -4.52 -10.04 0.59
N GLY A 297 -5.16 -10.08 -0.58
CA GLY A 297 -5.59 -8.92 -1.36
C GLY A 297 -4.47 -8.14 -2.05
N THR A 298 -3.22 -8.61 -1.98
CA THR A 298 -2.06 -7.87 -2.52
C THR A 298 -1.97 -7.90 -4.04
N TYR A 299 -2.52 -8.95 -4.66
CA TYR A 299 -2.57 -9.14 -6.11
C TYR A 299 -4.00 -9.31 -6.59
N ALA A 300 -4.29 -8.84 -7.81
CA ALA A 300 -5.43 -9.34 -8.57
C ALA A 300 -5.05 -10.68 -9.21
N VAL A 301 -6.00 -11.60 -9.39
CA VAL A 301 -5.73 -12.95 -9.94
C VAL A 301 -6.62 -13.24 -11.13
N MET A 302 -6.03 -13.24 -12.33
CA MET A 302 -6.73 -13.68 -13.53
C MET A 302 -6.64 -15.19 -13.70
N ASN A 303 -7.79 -15.81 -13.95
CA ASN A 303 -7.90 -17.25 -14.17
C ASN A 303 -8.59 -17.53 -15.50
N PHE A 304 -7.81 -17.80 -16.54
CA PHE A 304 -8.32 -18.17 -17.86
C PHE A 304 -8.57 -19.66 -17.91
N LYS A 305 -9.78 -20.08 -18.28
CA LYS A 305 -10.21 -21.48 -18.25
C LYS A 305 -10.85 -21.92 -19.56
N PHE A 306 -10.62 -23.16 -19.93
CA PHE A 306 -11.37 -23.86 -20.97
C PHE A 306 -11.45 -25.34 -20.66
N ARG A 307 -12.27 -26.06 -21.42
CA ARG A 307 -12.39 -27.51 -21.32
C ARG A 307 -12.08 -28.13 -22.67
N ARG A 308 -11.34 -29.24 -22.67
CA ARG A 308 -11.04 -30.02 -23.88
C ARG A 308 -11.25 -31.50 -23.62
N LYS A 309 -11.31 -32.29 -24.69
CA LYS A 309 -11.29 -33.75 -24.53
C LYS A 309 -9.86 -34.21 -24.25
N GLY A 310 -9.70 -34.83 -23.09
CA GLY A 310 -8.48 -35.47 -22.61
C GLY A 310 -8.19 -36.79 -23.28
N GLN A 311 -7.14 -37.45 -22.78
CA GLN A 311 -6.86 -38.82 -23.19
C GLN A 311 -8.03 -39.73 -22.76
N PHE A 312 -8.36 -40.73 -23.57
CA PHE A 312 -9.48 -41.65 -23.33
C PHE A 312 -10.88 -41.01 -23.32
N GLY A 313 -11.02 -39.75 -23.79
CA GLY A 313 -12.32 -39.11 -24.01
C GLY A 313 -12.93 -38.40 -22.81
N PHE A 314 -12.22 -38.33 -21.67
CA PHE A 314 -12.66 -37.56 -20.50
C PHE A 314 -12.64 -36.05 -20.78
N LEU A 315 -13.53 -35.30 -20.14
CA LEU A 315 -13.49 -33.84 -20.19
C LEU A 315 -12.46 -33.34 -19.16
N GLU A 316 -11.48 -32.54 -19.60
CA GLU A 316 -10.44 -32.00 -18.74
C GLU A 316 -10.58 -30.48 -18.60
N ASP A 317 -10.61 -29.99 -17.36
CA ASP A 317 -10.50 -28.57 -17.07
C ASP A 317 -9.05 -28.12 -17.28
N CYS A 318 -8.88 -27.07 -18.08
CA CYS A 318 -7.62 -26.48 -18.45
C CYS A 318 -7.58 -25.01 -18.03
N GLY A 319 -6.39 -24.48 -17.74
CA GLY A 319 -6.31 -23.05 -17.46
C GLY A 319 -4.92 -22.46 -17.24
N ILE A 320 -4.91 -21.14 -17.09
CA ILE A 320 -3.74 -20.29 -16.85
C ILE A 320 -4.10 -19.31 -15.73
N GLU A 321 -3.30 -19.29 -14.67
CA GLU A 321 -3.47 -18.40 -13.52
C GLU A 321 -2.34 -17.36 -13.47
N MET A 322 -2.72 -16.08 -13.44
CA MET A 322 -1.80 -14.94 -13.42
C MET A 322 -2.16 -13.99 -12.27
N PRO A 323 -1.46 -14.07 -11.12
CA PRO A 323 -1.46 -13.01 -10.13
C PRO A 323 -0.70 -11.80 -10.67
N PHE A 324 -1.25 -10.60 -10.49
CA PHE A 324 -0.63 -9.37 -10.95
C PHE A 324 -1.09 -8.16 -10.14
N ALA A 325 -0.33 -7.08 -10.24
CA ALA A 325 -0.76 -5.77 -9.77
C ALA A 325 -0.32 -4.69 -10.78
N ILE A 326 -1.08 -3.61 -10.91
CA ILE A 326 -0.72 -2.45 -11.74
C ILE A 326 -0.96 -1.20 -10.91
N TYR A 327 0.09 -0.42 -10.69
CA TYR A 327 0.09 0.76 -9.84
C TYR A 327 0.04 2.05 -10.64
N GLU A 328 0.65 2.04 -11.82
CA GLU A 328 0.68 3.21 -12.70
C GLU A 328 -0.61 3.31 -13.51
N GLU A 329 -1.31 4.44 -13.38
CA GLU A 329 -2.55 4.66 -14.12
C GLU A 329 -2.31 4.74 -15.64
N GLY A 330 -3.20 4.15 -16.42
CA GLY A 330 -3.20 4.25 -17.87
C GLY A 330 -4.02 3.17 -18.57
N ASP A 331 -3.86 3.10 -19.88
CA ASP A 331 -4.35 2.00 -20.71
C ASP A 331 -3.26 0.92 -20.76
N TRP A 332 -3.58 -0.30 -20.34
CA TRP A 332 -2.63 -1.41 -20.28
C TRP A 332 -3.10 -2.60 -21.10
N GLU A 333 -2.17 -3.32 -21.71
CA GLU A 333 -2.39 -4.65 -22.30
C GLU A 333 -1.53 -5.69 -21.59
N ILE A 334 -2.17 -6.73 -21.05
CA ILE A 334 -1.51 -7.96 -20.61
C ILE A 334 -1.58 -8.96 -21.75
N GLN A 335 -0.45 -9.22 -22.39
CA GLN A 335 -0.35 -10.11 -23.54
C GLN A 335 0.40 -11.39 -23.19
N PHE A 336 -0.28 -12.52 -23.35
CA PHE A 336 0.28 -13.86 -23.18
C PHE A 336 0.78 -14.39 -24.52
N ARG A 337 2.06 -14.74 -24.62
CA ARG A 337 2.68 -15.30 -25.82
C ARG A 337 3.18 -16.71 -25.54
N PHE A 338 2.64 -17.68 -26.24
CA PHE A 338 3.17 -19.04 -26.17
C PHE A 338 4.45 -19.13 -27.01
N THR A 339 5.53 -19.71 -26.47
CA THR A 339 6.85 -19.64 -27.13
C THR A 339 7.21 -20.86 -27.98
N ARG A 340 6.66 -22.04 -27.68
CA ARG A 340 7.04 -23.30 -28.35
C ARG A 340 5.88 -24.10 -28.92
N GLU A 341 4.71 -24.00 -28.29
CA GLU A 341 3.52 -24.77 -28.62
C GLU A 341 2.28 -23.89 -28.48
N THR A 342 1.26 -24.14 -29.29
CA THR A 342 -0.04 -23.46 -29.17
C THR A 342 -0.97 -24.32 -28.33
N PRO A 343 -1.78 -23.75 -27.40
CA PRO A 343 -2.74 -24.53 -26.63
C PRO A 343 -3.70 -25.32 -27.52
N LYS A 344 -3.86 -26.59 -27.19
CA LYS A 344 -4.87 -27.45 -27.75
C LYS A 344 -6.20 -27.17 -27.05
N PHE A 345 -7.12 -26.54 -27.76
CA PHE A 345 -8.45 -26.19 -27.24
C PHE A 345 -9.49 -27.31 -27.44
N ASP A 346 -9.24 -28.25 -28.36
CA ASP A 346 -10.16 -29.33 -28.75
C ASP A 346 -9.77 -30.70 -28.17
#